data_AF-A0A3D1T847-F1
#
_entry.id   AF-A0A3D1T847-F1
#
_cell.length_a   1.000
_cell.length_b   1.000
_cell.length_c   1.000
_cell.angle_alpha   90.00
_cell.angle_beta   90.00
_cell.angle_gamma   90.00
#
_symmetry.space_group_name_H-M   'P 1'
#
loop_
_entity.id
_entity.type
_entity.pdbx_description
1 polymer ?
#
loop_
_entity_poly.entity_id
_entity_poly.type
_entity_poly.pdbx_seq_one_letter_code
_entity_poly.pdbx_strand_id
1 'polypeptide(L)'
;MGGISPLSTFVWPILIIGGGPAGLSAAINARKRNKQVMVLAKEQISHKLQAAPKVANYPGIADITGTELGKALYEHASAMGTEFKRDEAQQIVKDGDVFWVMGREEQYQARKLLLAVGVMENKSIPGENEFEGKGVSYCATCDGAFFRGKDVAMIAYLPEAETEARFLAGICRRVYYIPQYRPLPQSIAENVTILSGVPKSITGQETVAAIEIGDQSLSVQGIFIERPGIPPLKLIDGLQIVNEKIIIDENMETNIPGVYAAGDCTGRPWQIARAVGQGQIAAIAMAKELDKR
;
A
#
# COMPACT_ATOMS: atom_id res chain seq x y z
N MET A 1 6.27 -11.94 27.59
CA MET A 1 7.63 -11.61 27.10
C MET A 1 7.70 -12.04 25.65
N GLY A 2 7.34 -11.14 24.73
CA GLY A 2 7.41 -11.43 23.30
C GLY A 2 8.85 -11.29 22.83
N GLY A 3 9.48 -12.41 22.50
CA GLY A 3 10.82 -12.41 21.94
C GLY A 3 10.81 -11.67 20.61
N ILE A 4 11.61 -10.60 20.52
CA ILE A 4 11.93 -9.96 19.25
C ILE A 4 12.67 -11.03 18.43
N SER A 5 12.05 -11.47 17.33
CA SER A 5 12.67 -12.37 16.36
C SER A 5 14.03 -11.79 15.94
N PRO A 6 15.11 -12.60 15.83
CA PRO A 6 16.42 -12.06 15.48
C PRO A 6 16.33 -11.33 14.13
N LEU A 7 16.81 -10.08 14.11
CA LEU A 7 16.88 -9.25 12.90
C LEU A 7 17.57 -10.06 11.80
N SER A 8 16.84 -10.37 10.73
CA SER A 8 17.40 -10.91 9.50
C SER A 8 18.49 -9.93 9.00
N THR A 9 19.75 -10.30 9.15
CA THR A 9 20.92 -9.53 8.65
C THR A 9 21.10 -9.65 7.13
N PHE A 10 20.23 -10.40 6.45
CA PHE A 10 20.33 -10.60 5.02
C PHE A 10 19.80 -9.39 4.25
N VAL A 11 20.68 -8.79 3.43
CA VAL A 11 20.33 -7.70 2.53
C VAL A 11 19.94 -8.27 1.17
N TRP A 12 18.66 -8.16 0.82
CA TRP A 12 18.15 -8.61 -0.46
C TRP A 12 18.80 -7.82 -1.61
N PRO A 13 19.32 -8.48 -2.66
CA PRO A 13 19.73 -7.78 -3.86
C PRO A 13 18.56 -6.98 -4.46
N ILE A 14 17.39 -7.61 -4.54
CA ILE A 14 16.14 -7.01 -5.03
C ILE A 14 15.00 -7.37 -4.07
N LEU A 15 14.28 -6.36 -3.59
CA LEU A 15 13.03 -6.52 -2.85
C LEU A 15 11.90 -5.84 -3.65
N ILE A 16 10.83 -6.60 -3.90
CA ILE A 16 9.67 -6.19 -4.69
C ILE A 16 8.50 -5.99 -3.74
N ILE A 17 7.87 -4.82 -3.78
CA ILE A 17 6.68 -4.50 -2.98
C ILE A 17 5.45 -4.65 -3.88
N GLY A 18 4.76 -5.79 -3.76
CA GLY A 18 3.53 -6.12 -4.49
C GLY A 18 3.59 -7.43 -5.28
N GLY A 19 2.62 -8.31 -5.02
CA GLY A 19 2.46 -9.63 -5.66
C GLY A 19 1.57 -9.65 -6.91
N GLY A 20 1.42 -8.52 -7.59
CA GLY A 20 0.65 -8.43 -8.84
C GLY A 20 1.45 -8.84 -10.08
N PRO A 21 0.85 -8.77 -11.29
CA PRO A 21 1.53 -9.16 -12.54
C PRO A 21 2.89 -8.48 -12.79
N ALA A 22 3.01 -7.20 -12.43
CA ALA A 22 4.28 -6.47 -12.54
C ALA A 22 5.37 -7.04 -11.61
N GLY A 23 5.03 -7.24 -10.33
CA GLY A 23 5.97 -7.77 -9.35
C GLY A 23 6.37 -9.21 -9.64
N LEU A 24 5.42 -10.07 -10.03
CA LEU A 24 5.69 -11.46 -10.39
C LEU A 24 6.55 -11.56 -11.67
N SER A 25 6.26 -10.75 -12.69
CA SER A 25 7.09 -10.67 -13.90
C SER A 25 8.52 -10.21 -13.57
N ALA A 26 8.66 -9.20 -12.72
CA ALA A 26 9.96 -8.72 -12.29
C ALA A 26 10.74 -9.80 -11.53
N ALA A 27 10.07 -10.51 -10.62
CA ALA A 27 10.69 -11.60 -9.87
C ALA A 27 11.24 -12.69 -10.79
N ILE A 28 10.44 -13.18 -11.73
CA ILE A 28 10.86 -14.19 -12.73
C ILE A 28 12.09 -13.70 -13.51
N ASN A 29 12.05 -12.46 -14.01
CA ASN A 29 13.12 -11.91 -14.84
C ASN A 29 14.42 -11.60 -14.07
N ALA A 30 14.31 -11.25 -12.79
CA ALA A 30 15.46 -11.05 -11.90
C ALA A 30 16.08 -12.39 -11.48
N ARG A 31 15.27 -13.40 -11.15
CA ARG A 31 15.74 -14.77 -10.87
C ARG A 31 16.46 -15.39 -12.07
N LYS A 32 15.94 -15.17 -13.29
CA LYS A 32 16.61 -15.59 -14.55
C LYS A 32 18.00 -14.97 -14.73
N ARG A 33 18.30 -13.87 -14.03
CA ARG A 33 19.62 -13.20 -14.00
C ARG A 33 20.42 -13.52 -12.74
N ASN A 34 20.10 -14.64 -12.08
CA ASN A 34 20.77 -15.13 -10.88
C ASN A 34 20.77 -14.12 -9.72
N LYS A 35 19.76 -13.26 -9.63
CA LYS A 35 19.58 -12.38 -8.47
C LYS A 35 18.68 -13.05 -7.44
N GLN A 36 19.01 -12.92 -6.15
CA GLN A 36 18.09 -13.27 -5.08
C GLN A 36 17.00 -12.20 -4.99
N VAL A 37 15.75 -12.63 -4.86
CA VAL A 37 14.57 -11.77 -4.92
C VAL A 37 13.60 -12.18 -3.81
N MET A 38 13.11 -11.19 -3.08
CA MET A 38 11.98 -11.32 -2.18
C MET A 38 10.80 -10.48 -2.71
N VAL A 39 9.60 -11.05 -2.68
CA VAL A 39 8.34 -10.35 -2.94
C VAL A 39 7.61 -10.17 -1.61
N LEU A 40 7.42 -8.93 -1.21
CA LEU A 40 6.65 -8.52 -0.05
C LEU A 40 5.25 -8.10 -0.48
N ALA A 41 4.22 -8.80 -0.03
CA ALA A 41 2.84 -8.49 -0.43
C ALA A 41 1.81 -8.95 0.61
N LYS A 42 0.72 -8.19 0.76
CA LYS A 42 -0.42 -8.55 1.63
C LYS A 42 -1.07 -9.87 1.25
N GLU A 43 -1.01 -10.17 -0.04
CA GLU A 43 -1.59 -11.32 -0.72
C GLU A 43 -0.62 -11.84 -1.78
N GLN A 44 -0.59 -13.16 -1.97
CA GLN A 44 0.30 -13.81 -2.95
C GLN A 44 -0.11 -13.52 -4.40
N ILE A 45 -1.41 -13.34 -4.64
CA ILE A 45 -1.99 -13.03 -5.95
C ILE A 45 -2.89 -11.82 -5.78
N SER A 46 -2.78 -10.82 -6.64
CA SER A 46 -3.62 -9.61 -6.58
C SER A 46 -5.12 -9.92 -6.60
N HIS A 47 -5.88 -9.39 -5.63
CA HIS A 47 -7.34 -9.47 -5.60
C HIS A 47 -8.00 -8.87 -6.85
N LYS A 48 -7.41 -7.80 -7.41
CA LYS A 48 -7.90 -7.17 -8.66
C LYS A 48 -7.81 -8.11 -9.84
N LEU A 49 -6.75 -8.91 -9.89
CA LEU A 49 -6.61 -9.95 -10.91
C LEU A 49 -7.59 -11.09 -10.64
N GLN A 50 -7.69 -11.59 -9.40
CA GLN A 50 -8.62 -12.68 -9.04
C GLN A 50 -10.09 -12.32 -9.32
N ALA A 51 -10.46 -11.05 -9.18
CA ALA A 51 -11.81 -10.57 -9.44
C ALA A 51 -12.18 -10.57 -10.94
N ALA A 52 -11.23 -10.74 -11.86
CA ALA A 52 -11.51 -10.77 -13.29
C ALA A 52 -12.14 -12.13 -13.68
N PRO A 53 -13.43 -12.17 -14.07
CA PRO A 53 -14.09 -13.43 -14.43
C PRO A 53 -13.51 -14.05 -15.69
N LYS A 54 -12.96 -13.23 -16.59
CA LYS A 54 -12.32 -13.64 -17.83
C LYS A 54 -11.29 -12.61 -18.28
N VAL A 55 -10.12 -13.07 -18.71
CA VAL A 55 -9.06 -12.27 -19.32
C VAL A 55 -8.96 -12.66 -20.80
N ALA A 56 -9.51 -11.84 -21.68
CA ALA A 56 -9.58 -12.11 -23.12
C ALA A 56 -8.54 -11.35 -23.95
N ASN A 57 -7.68 -10.56 -23.30
CA ASN A 57 -6.76 -9.61 -23.94
C ASN A 57 -5.29 -9.81 -23.50
N TYR A 58 -4.95 -11.00 -23.01
CA TYR A 58 -3.56 -11.39 -22.75
C TYR A 58 -3.06 -12.26 -23.93
N PRO A 59 -2.20 -11.74 -24.82
CA PRO A 59 -1.82 -12.45 -26.04
C PRO A 59 -1.28 -13.86 -25.78
N GLY A 60 -1.72 -14.82 -26.59
CA GLY A 60 -1.34 -16.24 -26.46
C GLY A 60 -2.23 -17.05 -25.52
N ILE A 61 -3.11 -16.43 -24.73
CA ILE A 61 -4.05 -17.12 -23.84
C ILE A 61 -5.46 -16.60 -24.11
N ALA A 62 -6.26 -17.37 -24.85
CA ALA A 62 -7.57 -16.93 -25.35
C ALA A 62 -8.70 -17.01 -24.31
N ASP A 63 -8.63 -17.95 -23.36
CA ASP A 63 -9.66 -18.16 -22.35
C ASP A 63 -9.02 -18.56 -21.01
N ILE A 64 -8.84 -17.58 -20.14
CA ILE A 64 -8.31 -17.79 -18.79
C ILE A 64 -9.02 -16.87 -17.82
N THR A 65 -9.33 -17.36 -16.63
CA THR A 65 -9.80 -16.51 -15.54
C THR A 65 -8.63 -15.73 -14.96
N GLY A 66 -8.92 -14.61 -14.29
CA GLY A 66 -7.86 -13.86 -13.61
C GLY A 66 -7.17 -14.68 -12.52
N THR A 67 -7.92 -15.49 -11.77
CA THR A 67 -7.39 -16.40 -10.75
C THR A 67 -6.39 -17.41 -11.32
N GLU A 68 -6.72 -18.07 -12.43
CA GLU A 68 -5.83 -19.03 -13.08
C GLU A 68 -4.55 -18.37 -13.59
N LEU A 69 -4.66 -17.20 -14.22
CA LEU A 69 -3.51 -16.45 -14.71
C LEU A 69 -2.60 -16.01 -13.55
N GLY A 70 -3.19 -15.50 -12.46
CA GLY A 70 -2.46 -15.10 -11.27
C GLY A 70 -1.71 -16.27 -10.62
N LYS A 71 -2.37 -17.42 -10.52
CA LYS A 71 -1.77 -18.66 -10.01
C LYS A 71 -0.60 -19.11 -10.87
N ALA A 72 -0.76 -19.13 -12.20
CA ALA A 72 0.31 -19.50 -13.12
C ALA A 72 1.54 -18.57 -13.00
N LEU A 73 1.34 -17.26 -12.84
CA LEU A 73 2.42 -16.30 -12.63
C LEU A 73 3.14 -16.54 -11.28
N TYR A 74 2.37 -16.76 -10.21
CA TYR A 74 2.91 -17.02 -8.87
C TYR A 74 3.73 -18.32 -8.85
N GLU A 75 3.18 -19.40 -9.40
CA GLU A 75 3.86 -20.71 -9.47
C GLU A 75 5.15 -20.63 -10.28
N HIS A 76 5.17 -19.89 -11.39
CA HIS A 76 6.38 -19.67 -12.17
C HIS A 76 7.44 -18.89 -11.37
N ALA A 77 7.07 -17.80 -10.69
CA ALA A 77 8.00 -17.04 -9.86
C ALA A 77 8.55 -17.87 -8.69
N SER A 78 7.70 -18.68 -8.05
CA SER A 78 8.06 -19.59 -6.96
C SER A 78 9.00 -20.70 -7.43
N ALA A 79 8.71 -21.34 -8.57
CA ALA A 79 9.57 -22.36 -9.17
C ALA A 79 10.95 -21.82 -9.56
N MET A 80 11.07 -20.52 -9.81
CA MET A 80 12.35 -19.85 -10.06
C MET A 80 13.14 -19.53 -8.78
N GLY A 81 12.58 -19.84 -7.60
CA GLY A 81 13.18 -19.64 -6.29
C GLY A 81 12.98 -18.23 -5.73
N THR A 82 11.97 -17.50 -6.19
CA THR A 82 11.56 -16.23 -5.56
C THR A 82 11.05 -16.51 -4.16
N GLU A 83 11.52 -15.76 -3.17
CA GLU A 83 10.96 -15.83 -1.83
C GLU A 83 9.73 -14.92 -1.71
N PHE A 84 8.72 -15.38 -0.99
CA PHE A 84 7.48 -14.64 -0.78
C PHE A 84 7.25 -14.45 0.71
N LYS A 85 7.02 -13.20 1.11
CA LYS A 85 6.65 -12.85 2.47
C LYS A 85 5.32 -12.14 2.46
N ARG A 86 4.39 -12.66 3.28
CA ARG A 86 3.12 -12.01 3.54
C ARG A 86 3.34 -10.92 4.57
N ASP A 87 3.33 -9.68 4.13
CA ASP A 87 3.45 -8.50 4.99
C ASP A 87 3.02 -7.26 4.18
N GLU A 88 2.94 -6.12 4.84
CA GLU A 88 2.61 -4.84 4.26
C GLU A 88 3.69 -3.81 4.55
N ALA A 89 4.39 -3.34 3.51
CA ALA A 89 5.31 -2.22 3.65
C ALA A 89 4.56 -0.97 4.14
N GLN A 90 5.06 -0.40 5.23
CA GLN A 90 4.56 0.82 5.85
C GLN A 90 5.44 2.03 5.52
N GLN A 91 6.76 1.83 5.56
CA GLN A 91 7.73 2.90 5.36
C GLN A 91 9.02 2.35 4.76
N ILE A 92 9.72 3.18 3.98
CA ILE A 92 10.98 2.87 3.34
C ILE A 92 11.92 4.04 3.62
N VAL A 93 13.06 3.73 4.23
CA VAL A 93 14.12 4.69 4.53
C VAL A 93 15.39 4.27 3.80
N LYS A 94 16.06 5.21 3.13
CA LYS A 94 17.36 4.97 2.52
C LYS A 94 18.46 5.31 3.52
N ASP A 95 19.36 4.35 3.75
CA ASP A 95 20.56 4.52 4.57
C ASP A 95 21.78 4.08 3.75
N GLY A 96 22.54 5.07 3.26
CA GLY A 96 23.64 4.86 2.32
C GLY A 96 23.19 4.11 1.06
N ASP A 97 23.71 2.88 0.91
CA ASP A 97 23.50 1.98 -0.24
C ASP A 97 22.40 0.92 -0.01
N VAL A 98 21.70 1.00 1.12
CA VAL A 98 20.68 0.03 1.54
C VAL A 98 19.37 0.76 1.79
N PHE A 99 18.27 0.12 1.41
CA PHE A 99 16.92 0.51 1.75
C PHE A 99 16.41 -0.36 2.88
N TRP A 100 15.91 0.30 3.92
CA TRP A 100 15.20 -0.31 5.02
C TRP A 100 13.70 -0.21 4.77
N VAL A 101 13.03 -1.35 4.64
CA VAL A 101 11.58 -1.44 4.46
C VAL A 101 10.97 -1.90 5.77
N MET A 102 10.23 -1.01 6.42
CA MET A 102 9.44 -1.30 7.62
C MET A 102 8.15 -1.97 7.15
N GLY A 103 8.01 -3.27 7.39
CA GLY A 103 6.75 -3.99 7.25
C GLY A 103 5.86 -3.78 8.48
N ARG A 104 4.65 -4.33 8.41
CA ARG A 104 3.72 -4.40 9.55
C ARG A 104 4.17 -5.45 10.55
N GLU A 105 4.75 -6.55 10.06
CA GLU A 105 5.22 -7.66 10.89
C GLU A 105 6.73 -7.60 11.16
N GLU A 106 7.54 -7.36 10.12
CA GLU A 106 9.01 -7.42 10.21
C GLU A 106 9.69 -6.26 9.47
N GLN A 107 11.01 -6.15 9.63
CA GLN A 107 11.86 -5.21 8.89
C GLN A 107 12.69 -5.95 7.84
N TYR A 108 12.84 -5.33 6.67
CA TYR A 108 13.57 -5.90 5.55
C TYR A 108 14.64 -4.93 5.05
N GLN A 109 15.72 -5.46 4.50
CA GLN A 109 16.78 -4.67 3.88
C GLN A 109 16.97 -5.06 2.42
N ALA A 110 17.20 -4.09 1.55
CA ALA A 110 17.44 -4.34 0.14
C ALA A 110 18.42 -3.35 -0.49
N ARG A 111 19.13 -3.77 -1.55
CA ARG A 111 19.98 -2.88 -2.35
C ARG A 111 19.21 -2.16 -3.46
N LYS A 112 18.18 -2.81 -4.01
CA LYS A 112 17.29 -2.28 -5.04
C LYS A 112 15.85 -2.58 -4.66
N LEU A 113 14.96 -1.62 -4.94
CA LEU A 113 13.54 -1.73 -4.67
C LEU A 113 12.71 -1.63 -5.95
N LEU A 114 11.67 -2.45 -6.05
CA LEU A 114 10.62 -2.28 -7.04
C LEU A 114 9.27 -2.05 -6.35
N LEU A 115 8.67 -0.89 -6.60
CA LEU A 115 7.31 -0.56 -6.22
C LEU A 115 6.35 -1.11 -7.29
N ALA A 116 5.66 -2.21 -6.98
CA ALA A 116 4.67 -2.89 -7.83
C ALA A 116 3.28 -2.94 -7.15
N VAL A 117 2.97 -1.86 -6.45
CA VAL A 117 1.84 -1.67 -5.53
C VAL A 117 0.45 -1.52 -6.20
N GLY A 118 0.38 -1.59 -7.53
CA GLY A 118 -0.87 -1.49 -8.28
C GLY A 118 -1.42 -0.07 -8.36
N VAL A 119 -2.71 0.08 -8.68
CA VAL A 119 -3.35 1.40 -8.75
C VAL A 119 -3.30 2.05 -7.38
N MET A 120 -2.79 3.29 -7.33
CA MET A 120 -2.95 4.16 -6.17
C MET A 120 -4.42 4.52 -6.05
N GLU A 121 -5.20 3.71 -5.34
CA GLU A 121 -6.57 4.04 -4.99
C GLU A 121 -6.58 5.00 -3.80
N ASN A 122 -6.08 6.21 -4.04
CA ASN A 122 -6.42 7.32 -3.19
C ASN A 122 -7.73 7.90 -3.71
N LYS A 123 -8.85 7.45 -3.15
CA LYS A 123 -9.92 8.43 -2.90
C LYS A 123 -9.50 9.24 -1.69
N SER A 124 -8.42 10.03 -1.83
CA SER A 124 -8.12 11.07 -0.84
C SER A 124 -9.36 11.94 -0.77
N ILE A 125 -9.87 12.14 0.44
CA ILE A 125 -11.05 12.96 0.63
C ILE A 125 -10.57 14.40 0.40
N PRO A 126 -11.25 15.23 -0.41
CA PRO A 126 -10.92 16.64 -0.54
C PRO A 126 -10.63 17.28 0.83
N GLY A 127 -9.48 17.93 1.00
CA GLY A 127 -9.00 18.47 2.28
C GLY A 127 -8.11 17.53 3.11
N GLU A 128 -8.08 16.23 2.82
CA GLU A 128 -7.29 15.25 3.58
C GLU A 128 -5.80 15.59 3.65
N ASN A 129 -5.16 15.82 2.50
CA ASN A 129 -3.73 16.12 2.44
C ASN A 129 -3.39 17.51 3.03
N GLU A 130 -4.33 18.46 2.99
CA GLU A 130 -4.13 19.80 3.54
C GLU A 130 -4.08 19.80 5.07
N PHE A 131 -4.89 18.94 5.67
CA PHE A 131 -5.01 18.80 7.12
C PHE A 131 -4.19 17.64 7.70
N GLU A 132 -3.35 16.99 6.90
CA GLU A 132 -2.40 15.98 7.38
C GLU A 132 -1.48 16.56 8.44
N GLY A 133 -1.42 15.93 9.61
CA GLY A 133 -0.69 16.44 10.78
C GLY A 133 -1.34 17.66 11.45
N LYS A 134 -2.44 18.18 10.91
CA LYS A 134 -3.24 19.30 11.43
C LYS A 134 -4.65 18.86 11.84
N GLY A 135 -4.80 17.59 12.22
CA GLY A 135 -6.06 16.99 12.63
C GLY A 135 -6.46 15.77 11.80
N VAL A 136 -5.86 15.54 10.63
CA VAL A 136 -5.92 14.25 9.93
C VAL A 136 -4.74 13.37 10.34
N SER A 137 -5.04 12.12 10.72
CA SER A 137 -4.05 11.10 11.09
C SER A 137 -4.36 9.75 10.44
N TYR A 138 -3.32 8.94 10.26
CA TYR A 138 -3.38 7.59 9.72
C TYR A 138 -2.97 6.52 10.74
N CYS A 139 -2.62 6.92 11.96
CA CYS A 139 -2.22 6.01 13.02
C CYS A 139 -2.89 6.42 14.33
N ALA A 140 -3.98 5.73 14.68
CA ALA A 140 -4.73 6.01 15.90
C ALA A 140 -3.87 5.81 17.16
N THR A 141 -3.08 4.75 17.21
CA THR A 141 -2.16 4.48 18.34
C THR A 141 -1.04 5.51 18.50
N CYS A 142 -0.57 6.12 17.40
CA CYS A 142 0.47 7.14 17.42
C CYS A 142 -0.08 8.49 17.89
N ASP A 143 -1.18 8.95 17.28
CA ASP A 143 -1.64 10.33 17.43
C ASP A 143 -2.87 10.49 18.35
N GLY A 144 -3.55 9.39 18.70
CA GLY A 144 -4.79 9.41 19.49
C GLY A 144 -4.67 10.19 20.80
N ALA A 145 -3.49 10.18 21.42
CA ALA A 145 -3.22 10.93 22.65
C ALA A 145 -3.44 12.45 22.52
N PHE A 146 -3.19 13.04 21.33
CA PHE A 146 -3.40 14.47 21.07
C PHE A 146 -4.88 14.88 20.98
N PHE A 147 -5.79 13.91 20.92
CA PHE A 147 -7.24 14.09 20.81
C PHE A 147 -7.98 13.71 22.09
N ARG A 148 -7.28 13.62 23.22
CA ARG A 148 -7.88 13.36 24.53
C ARG A 148 -9.04 14.31 24.83
N GLY A 149 -10.20 13.73 25.14
CA GLY A 149 -11.42 14.49 25.45
C GLY A 149 -12.05 15.24 24.27
N LYS A 150 -11.58 15.03 23.04
CA LYS A 150 -12.15 15.62 21.82
C LYS A 150 -13.11 14.65 21.12
N ASP A 151 -13.88 15.16 20.17
CA ASP A 151 -14.68 14.34 19.25
C ASP A 151 -13.89 14.10 17.98
N VAL A 152 -13.82 12.85 17.56
CA VAL A 152 -13.06 12.44 16.39
C VAL A 152 -13.92 11.61 15.45
N ALA A 153 -13.62 11.66 14.15
CA ALA A 153 -14.17 10.74 13.16
C ALA A 153 -13.12 9.70 12.79
N MET A 154 -13.55 8.47 12.56
CA MET A 154 -12.71 7.40 12.02
C MET A 154 -13.34 6.86 10.74
N ILE A 155 -12.64 7.01 9.62
CA ILE A 155 -13.05 6.53 8.31
C ILE A 155 -12.36 5.19 8.08
N ALA A 156 -13.13 4.11 8.04
CA ALA A 156 -12.61 2.76 8.05
C ALA A 156 -12.92 2.04 6.75
N TYR A 157 -11.90 1.70 5.96
CA TYR A 157 -12.06 0.93 4.72
C TYR A 157 -11.83 -0.57 4.93
N LEU A 158 -11.47 -0.98 6.15
CA LEU A 158 -11.14 -2.34 6.54
C LEU A 158 -11.77 -2.71 7.90
N PRO A 159 -12.23 -3.95 8.11
CA PRO A 159 -12.72 -4.42 9.41
C PRO A 159 -11.71 -4.31 10.55
N GLU A 160 -10.41 -4.40 10.25
CA GLU A 160 -9.32 -4.29 11.23
C GLU A 160 -9.32 -2.94 11.97
N ALA A 161 -9.87 -1.89 11.34
CA ALA A 161 -10.07 -0.57 11.90
C ALA A 161 -10.93 -0.55 13.17
N GLU A 162 -11.75 -1.58 13.41
CA GLU A 162 -12.59 -1.70 14.61
C GLU A 162 -11.74 -1.75 15.89
N THR A 163 -10.51 -2.29 15.81
CA THR A 163 -9.58 -2.32 16.94
C THR A 163 -9.04 -0.93 17.28
N GLU A 164 -8.67 -0.17 16.25
CA GLU A 164 -8.19 1.20 16.37
C GLU A 164 -9.30 2.16 16.86
N ALA A 165 -10.54 1.96 16.40
CA ALA A 165 -11.70 2.70 16.89
C ALA A 165 -11.92 2.48 18.39
N ARG A 166 -11.75 1.25 18.88
CA ARG A 166 -11.83 0.91 20.31
C ARG A 166 -10.68 1.52 21.11
N PHE A 167 -9.50 1.63 20.52
CA PHE A 167 -8.38 2.35 21.13
C PHE A 167 -8.71 3.84 21.29
N LEU A 168 -9.20 4.50 20.23
CA LEU A 168 -9.61 5.91 20.28
C LEU A 168 -10.74 6.15 21.28
N ALA A 169 -11.67 5.21 21.40
CA ALA A 169 -12.77 5.26 22.36
C ALA A 169 -12.29 5.36 23.82
N GLY A 170 -11.13 4.80 24.16
CA GLY A 170 -10.52 4.92 25.48
C GLY A 170 -9.84 6.27 25.77
N ILE A 171 -9.71 7.14 24.77
CA ILE A 171 -8.98 8.41 24.86
C ILE A 171 -9.87 9.63 24.56
N CYS A 172 -10.69 9.51 23.52
CA CYS A 172 -11.52 10.57 23.00
C CYS A 172 -12.87 10.63 23.72
N ARG A 173 -13.52 11.80 23.69
CA ARG A 173 -14.88 11.95 24.26
C ARG A 173 -15.89 11.15 23.44
N ARG A 174 -15.80 11.23 22.12
CA ARG A 174 -16.67 10.52 21.18
C ARG A 174 -15.91 10.12 19.91
N VAL A 175 -16.23 8.95 19.37
CA VAL A 175 -15.70 8.47 18.10
C VAL A 175 -16.86 8.24 17.13
N TYR A 176 -16.88 8.97 16.01
CA TYR A 176 -17.79 8.70 14.89
C TYR A 176 -17.12 7.69 13.96
N TYR A 177 -17.59 6.45 13.94
CA TYR A 177 -17.03 5.39 13.11
C TYR A 177 -17.78 5.27 11.79
N ILE A 178 -17.07 5.44 10.67
CA ILE A 178 -17.66 5.55 9.33
C ILE A 178 -17.11 4.42 8.43
N PRO A 179 -17.71 3.22 8.50
CA PRO A 179 -17.26 2.07 7.73
C PRO A 179 -17.61 2.19 6.23
N GLN A 180 -16.59 2.01 5.38
CA GLN A 180 -16.67 1.93 3.92
C GLN A 180 -16.66 0.47 3.41
N TYR A 181 -16.84 -0.50 4.31
CA TYR A 181 -16.88 -1.93 4.00
C TYR A 181 -18.22 -2.57 4.42
N ARG A 182 -18.37 -3.85 4.09
CA ARG A 182 -19.46 -4.73 4.54
C ARG A 182 -18.89 -6.11 4.92
N PRO A 183 -19.50 -6.84 5.88
CA PRO A 183 -20.64 -6.46 6.72
C PRO A 183 -20.29 -5.36 7.74
N LEU A 184 -21.31 -4.68 8.28
CA LEU A 184 -21.13 -3.62 9.29
C LEU A 184 -21.08 -4.21 10.71
N PRO A 185 -20.24 -3.66 11.62
CA PRO A 185 -20.27 -4.04 13.02
C PRO A 185 -21.58 -3.60 13.68
N GLN A 186 -22.06 -4.38 14.65
CA GLN A 186 -23.25 -4.01 15.45
C GLN A 186 -22.90 -3.01 16.55
N SER A 187 -21.73 -3.16 17.17
CA SER A 187 -21.21 -2.27 18.21
C SER A 187 -19.68 -2.37 18.27
N ILE A 188 -19.01 -1.32 18.74
CA ILE A 188 -17.55 -1.28 18.89
C ILE A 188 -17.16 -0.96 20.34
N ALA A 189 -17.69 0.14 20.89
CA ALA A 189 -17.61 0.57 22.28
C ALA A 189 -18.75 1.56 22.59
N GLU A 190 -19.00 1.88 23.87
CA GLU A 190 -20.15 2.70 24.31
C GLU A 190 -20.18 4.12 23.74
N ASN A 191 -19.03 4.77 23.61
CA ASN A 191 -18.91 6.14 23.06
C ASN A 191 -18.58 6.16 21.56
N VAL A 192 -18.73 5.03 20.87
CA VAL A 192 -18.55 4.93 19.41
C VAL A 192 -19.92 4.97 18.74
N THR A 193 -20.12 5.95 17.84
CA THR A 193 -21.33 6.06 17.02
C THR A 193 -21.03 5.61 15.59
N ILE A 194 -21.66 4.53 15.14
CA ILE A 194 -21.48 4.03 13.78
C ILE A 194 -22.38 4.82 12.84
N LEU A 195 -21.78 5.49 11.84
CA LEU A 195 -22.47 6.28 10.83
C LEU A 195 -22.28 5.69 9.45
N SER A 196 -23.35 5.66 8.66
CA SER A 196 -23.29 5.25 7.25
C SER A 196 -23.23 6.47 6.35
N GLY A 197 -22.31 6.48 5.41
CA GLY A 197 -22.24 7.49 4.36
C GLY A 197 -20.88 7.53 3.69
N VAL A 198 -20.80 8.30 2.60
CA VAL A 198 -19.57 8.47 1.82
C VAL A 198 -18.92 9.80 2.24
N PRO A 199 -17.68 9.80 2.75
CA PRO A 199 -16.94 11.02 3.01
C PRO A 199 -16.78 11.85 1.73
N LYS A 200 -17.16 13.13 1.77
CA LYS A 200 -17.13 14.07 0.64
C LYS A 200 -16.00 15.09 0.73
N SER A 201 -15.75 15.68 1.90
CA SER A 201 -14.70 16.68 2.11
C SER A 201 -14.38 16.88 3.58
N ILE A 202 -13.16 17.32 3.86
CA ILE A 202 -12.66 17.71 5.18
C ILE A 202 -12.44 19.22 5.14
N THR A 203 -12.91 19.94 6.16
CA THR A 203 -12.83 21.39 6.22
C THR A 203 -12.28 21.86 7.56
N GLY A 204 -11.64 23.03 7.55
CA GLY A 204 -10.92 23.61 8.68
C GLY A 204 -10.25 24.93 8.30
N GLN A 205 -9.63 25.60 9.27
CA GLN A 205 -8.76 26.75 9.02
C GLN A 205 -7.30 26.34 9.22
N GLU A 206 -6.78 26.44 10.44
CA GLU A 206 -5.44 25.95 10.78
C GLU A 206 -5.46 24.44 11.06
N THR A 207 -6.57 23.93 11.61
CA THR A 207 -6.78 22.51 11.90
C THR A 207 -8.16 22.07 11.43
N VAL A 208 -8.37 20.75 11.38
CA VAL A 208 -9.68 20.14 11.10
C VAL A 208 -10.76 20.71 12.02
N ALA A 209 -11.92 21.03 11.44
CA ALA A 209 -13.12 21.46 12.15
C ALA A 209 -14.35 20.59 11.83
N ALA A 210 -14.42 20.04 10.61
CA ALA A 210 -15.55 19.20 10.19
C ALA A 210 -15.20 18.21 9.07
N ILE A 211 -16.04 17.18 8.95
CA ILE A 211 -16.10 16.26 7.82
C ILE A 211 -17.51 16.19 7.24
N GLU A 212 -17.62 16.31 5.93
CA GLU A 212 -18.87 16.13 5.18
C GLU A 212 -19.04 14.65 4.81
N ILE A 213 -20.17 14.05 5.19
CA ILE A 213 -20.50 12.64 4.98
C ILE A 213 -21.90 12.55 4.38
N GLY A 214 -22.01 12.18 3.10
CA GLY A 214 -23.29 12.26 2.39
C GLY A 214 -23.81 13.71 2.43
N ASP A 215 -24.98 13.92 3.03
CA ASP A 215 -25.59 15.25 3.18
C ASP A 215 -25.51 15.77 4.64
N GLN A 216 -24.65 15.17 5.46
CA GLN A 216 -24.43 15.53 6.86
C GLN A 216 -23.04 16.14 7.04
N SER A 217 -22.98 17.23 7.81
CA SER A 217 -21.72 17.82 8.29
C SER A 217 -21.50 17.41 9.74
N LEU A 218 -20.35 16.81 10.04
CA LEU A 218 -19.96 16.41 11.40
C LEU A 218 -18.82 17.30 11.89
N SER A 219 -19.08 18.05 12.96
CA SER A 219 -18.01 18.80 13.64
C SER A 219 -17.15 17.86 14.47
N VAL A 220 -15.86 17.82 14.17
CA VAL A 220 -14.86 16.98 14.82
C VAL A 220 -13.54 17.73 14.88
N GLN A 221 -12.74 17.44 15.90
CA GLN A 221 -11.40 18.04 16.03
C GLN A 221 -10.29 17.14 15.49
N GLY A 222 -10.61 15.90 15.12
CA GLY A 222 -9.66 14.96 14.52
C GLY A 222 -10.35 13.95 13.60
N ILE A 223 -9.64 13.54 12.55
CA ILE A 223 -10.09 12.54 11.58
C ILE A 223 -8.99 11.50 11.44
N PHE A 224 -9.31 10.25 11.78
CA PHE A 224 -8.46 9.09 11.59
C PHE A 224 -8.90 8.34 10.35
N ILE A 225 -7.98 8.03 9.44
CA ILE A 225 -8.31 7.36 8.18
C ILE A 225 -7.56 6.03 8.10
N GLU A 226 -8.30 4.93 8.20
CA GLU A 226 -7.76 3.58 8.10
C GLU A 226 -8.08 3.00 6.72
N ARG A 227 -7.08 2.99 5.84
CA ARG A 227 -7.19 2.49 4.45
C ARG A 227 -6.31 1.25 4.25
N PRO A 228 -6.69 0.33 3.34
CA PRO A 228 -5.76 -0.69 2.89
C PRO A 228 -4.60 -0.04 2.15
N GLY A 229 -3.43 -0.03 2.78
CA GLY A 229 -2.20 0.41 2.15
C GLY A 229 -1.92 1.87 2.41
N ILE A 230 -0.71 2.15 2.87
CA ILE A 230 -0.13 3.48 2.80
C ILE A 230 0.04 3.83 1.30
N PRO A 231 -0.46 4.99 0.84
CA PRO A 231 -0.25 5.41 -0.54
C PRO A 231 1.24 5.41 -0.86
N PRO A 232 1.67 5.02 -2.08
CA PRO A 232 3.08 5.03 -2.44
C PRO A 232 3.80 6.36 -2.18
N LEU A 233 3.05 7.48 -2.22
CA LEU A 233 3.46 8.84 -1.77
C LEU A 233 4.10 8.88 -0.38
N LYS A 234 3.72 7.96 0.50
CA LYS A 234 4.13 7.90 1.91
C LYS A 234 4.99 6.68 2.22
N LEU A 235 5.13 5.75 1.27
CA LEU A 235 6.05 4.62 1.44
C LEU A 235 7.49 5.11 1.46
N ILE A 236 7.85 6.10 0.66
CA ILE A 236 9.22 6.62 0.61
C ILE A 236 9.20 8.14 0.42
N ASP A 237 9.83 8.85 1.36
CA ASP A 237 9.87 10.30 1.34
C ASP A 237 10.59 10.83 0.10
N GLY A 238 10.03 11.87 -0.51
CA GLY A 238 10.59 12.52 -1.70
C GLY A 238 10.29 11.80 -3.02
N LEU A 239 9.46 10.74 -3.04
CA LEU A 239 9.03 10.10 -4.28
C LEU A 239 8.19 11.06 -5.13
N GLN A 240 8.61 11.29 -6.38
CA GLN A 240 7.87 12.13 -7.30
C GLN A 240 6.64 11.40 -7.84
N ILE A 241 5.48 11.97 -7.56
CA ILE A 241 4.18 11.48 -8.03
C ILE A 241 3.40 12.64 -8.64
N VAL A 242 2.92 12.44 -9.87
CA VAL A 242 2.10 13.43 -10.59
C VAL A 242 0.84 12.76 -11.08
N ASN A 243 -0.32 13.36 -10.79
CA ASN A 243 -1.64 12.83 -11.17
C ASN A 243 -1.81 11.34 -10.77
N GLU A 244 -1.42 11.00 -9.54
CA GLU A 244 -1.53 9.64 -8.98
C GLU A 244 -0.70 8.60 -9.76
N LYS A 245 0.45 9.01 -10.29
CA LYS A 245 1.40 8.14 -10.98
C LYS A 245 2.79 8.38 -10.46
N ILE A 246 3.50 7.30 -10.10
CA ILE A 246 4.93 7.37 -9.82
C ILE A 246 5.64 7.73 -11.12
N ILE A 247 6.42 8.81 -11.08
CA ILE A 247 7.23 9.23 -12.22
C ILE A 247 8.41 8.28 -12.36
N ILE A 248 8.59 7.78 -13.57
CA ILE A 248 9.64 6.83 -13.94
C ILE A 248 10.30 7.22 -15.25
N ASP A 249 11.55 6.81 -15.42
CA ASP A 249 12.26 6.86 -16.69
C ASP A 249 11.97 5.63 -17.59
N GLU A 250 12.68 5.50 -18.70
CA GLU A 250 12.56 4.36 -19.63
C GLU A 250 13.02 3.01 -19.04
N ASN A 251 13.85 3.05 -17.99
CA ASN A 251 14.35 1.88 -17.26
C ASN A 251 13.44 1.53 -16.07
N MET A 252 12.32 2.23 -15.91
CA MET A 252 11.39 2.15 -14.79
C MET A 252 11.97 2.68 -13.47
N GLU A 253 13.09 3.41 -13.51
CA GLU A 253 13.71 4.02 -12.33
C GLU A 253 12.97 5.31 -11.96
N THR A 254 12.78 5.53 -10.66
CA THR A 254 12.14 6.73 -10.12
C THR A 254 13.15 7.87 -9.96
N ASN A 255 12.72 9.01 -9.40
CA ASN A 255 13.64 10.08 -9.02
C ASN A 255 14.58 9.69 -7.85
N ILE A 256 14.36 8.55 -7.19
CA ILE A 256 15.19 8.05 -6.09
C ILE A 256 16.10 6.94 -6.64
N PRO A 257 17.44 7.15 -6.70
CA PRO A 257 18.35 6.17 -7.29
C PRO A 257 18.30 4.83 -6.57
N GLY A 258 18.10 3.75 -7.34
CA GLY A 258 17.92 2.38 -6.84
C GLY A 258 16.48 1.98 -6.52
N VAL A 259 15.52 2.89 -6.68
CA VAL A 259 14.08 2.62 -6.53
C VAL A 259 13.41 2.68 -7.90
N TYR A 260 12.71 1.61 -8.24
CA TYR A 260 12.00 1.42 -9.50
C TYR A 260 10.50 1.33 -9.23
N ALA A 261 9.66 1.58 -10.24
CA ALA A 261 8.21 1.36 -10.15
C ALA A 261 7.65 0.73 -11.42
N ALA A 262 6.71 -0.21 -11.29
CA ALA A 262 6.13 -0.91 -12.43
C ALA A 262 4.66 -1.25 -12.26
N GLY A 263 3.95 -1.34 -13.38
CA GLY A 263 2.52 -1.64 -13.42
C GLY A 263 1.66 -0.41 -13.17
N ASP A 264 0.46 -0.63 -12.64
CA ASP A 264 -0.58 0.38 -12.59
C ASP A 264 -0.24 1.61 -11.73
N CYS A 265 0.70 1.49 -10.80
CA CYS A 265 1.22 2.60 -10.00
C CYS A 265 1.93 3.68 -10.85
N THR A 266 2.33 3.33 -12.07
CA THR A 266 2.97 4.23 -13.04
C THR A 266 1.93 4.85 -14.00
N GLY A 267 0.64 4.60 -13.78
CA GLY A 267 -0.46 5.18 -14.53
C GLY A 267 -1.11 4.26 -15.56
N ARG A 268 -1.92 4.86 -16.43
CA ARG A 268 -2.71 4.19 -17.45
C ARG A 268 -1.89 3.90 -18.72
N PRO A 269 -2.28 2.90 -19.53
CA PRO A 269 -3.44 2.01 -19.35
C PRO A 269 -3.18 0.92 -18.29
N TRP A 270 -4.21 0.55 -17.52
CA TRP A 270 -4.14 -0.51 -16.52
C TRP A 270 -4.41 -1.86 -17.18
N GLN A 271 -3.34 -2.51 -17.64
CA GLN A 271 -3.41 -3.73 -18.45
C GLN A 271 -2.34 -4.71 -18.02
N ILE A 272 -2.69 -6.00 -17.94
CA ILE A 272 -1.80 -7.06 -17.46
C ILE A 272 -0.53 -7.13 -18.32
N ALA A 273 -0.66 -7.08 -19.65
CA ALA A 273 0.48 -7.12 -20.57
C ALA A 273 1.46 -5.95 -20.35
N ARG A 274 0.93 -4.73 -20.11
CA ARG A 274 1.76 -3.57 -19.77
C ARG A 274 2.46 -3.76 -18.42
N ALA A 275 1.74 -4.22 -17.41
CA ALA A 275 2.30 -4.47 -16.08
C ALA A 275 3.44 -5.50 -16.12
N VAL A 276 3.22 -6.62 -16.82
CA VAL A 276 4.24 -7.66 -17.03
C VAL A 276 5.46 -7.10 -17.77
N GLY A 277 5.25 -6.33 -18.83
CA GLY A 277 6.33 -5.70 -19.60
C GLY A 277 7.17 -4.71 -18.77
N GLN A 278 6.52 -3.82 -18.01
CA GLN A 278 7.23 -2.89 -17.12
C GLN A 278 7.99 -3.63 -16.01
N GLY A 279 7.40 -4.67 -15.41
CA GLY A 279 8.08 -5.50 -14.43
C GLY A 279 9.35 -6.14 -14.98
N GLN A 280 9.30 -6.62 -16.24
CA GLN A 280 10.48 -7.14 -16.93
C GLN A 280 11.55 -6.06 -17.10
N ILE A 281 11.21 -4.87 -17.61
CA ILE A 281 12.18 -3.78 -17.81
C ILE A 281 12.86 -3.42 -16.49
N ALA A 282 12.09 -3.21 -15.42
CA ALA A 282 12.61 -2.88 -14.10
C ALA A 282 13.57 -3.95 -13.57
N ALA A 283 13.23 -5.24 -13.72
CA ALA A 283 14.10 -6.34 -13.29
C ALA A 283 15.43 -6.39 -14.04
N ILE A 284 15.41 -6.07 -15.35
CA ILE A 284 16.62 -6.00 -16.18
C ILE A 284 17.51 -4.85 -15.70
N ALA A 285 16.92 -3.67 -15.49
CA ALA A 285 17.64 -2.48 -15.04
C ALA A 285 18.26 -2.69 -13.65
N MET A 286 17.48 -3.19 -12.67
CA MET A 286 17.96 -3.50 -11.33
C MET A 286 19.13 -4.50 -11.36
N ALA A 287 18.99 -5.59 -12.12
CA ALA A 287 20.03 -6.61 -12.21
C ALA A 287 21.33 -6.05 -12.81
N LYS A 288 21.21 -5.25 -13.89
CA LYS A 288 22.35 -4.58 -14.54
C LYS A 288 23.09 -3.64 -13.58
N GLU A 289 22.37 -2.87 -12.78
CA GLU A 289 23.00 -1.98 -11.79
C GLU A 289 23.67 -2.76 -10.65
N LEU A 290 23.14 -3.92 -10.27
CA LEU A 290 23.77 -4.79 -9.27
C LEU A 290 25.03 -5.48 -9.80
N ASP A 291 25.13 -5.72 -11.11
CA ASP A 291 26.32 -6.33 -11.74
C ASP A 291 27.51 -5.36 -11.88
N LYS A 292 27.29 -4.04 -11.74
CA LYS A 292 28.35 -3.03 -11.82
C LYS A 292 29.19 -2.90 -10.53
N ARG A 293 28.77 -3.57 -9.45
CA ARG A 293 29.42 -3.54 -8.14
C ARG A 293 30.27 -4.78 -7.93
#